data_AF-A0A8E2QHF0-F1
#
_entry.id   AF-A0A8E2QHF0-F1
#
_cell.length_a   1.000
_cell.length_b   1.000
_cell.length_c   1.000
_cell.angle_alpha   90.00
_cell.angle_beta   90.00
_cell.angle_gamma   90.00
#
_symmetry.space_group_name_H-M   'P 1'
#
loop_
_entity.id
_entity.type
_entity.pdbx_description
1 polymer ?
#
loop_
_entity_poly.entity_id
_entity_poly.type
_entity_poly.pdbx_seq_one_letter_code
_entity_poly.pdbx_strand_id
1 'polypeptide(L)'
;MAAFNRFRLFHWLLAGFFLGAYLSGDDAETLHIWLGYGLVALLVWRLLIVPLRLRGFPQLLPPKGQRSKPGLSSVGKWLTVGALGSFAIASVVGLGMVDNGDVLAALPGVGPDVFGAASDIDFIGWMGDAEEVHEFFANLGLWLIGLHVGYVLLFRRKSVWPMLRGVPKSGPASTAPSASASASASASAAAPAATAVATSLASSPTPVAGEFTRLRIASRQAETADSCSFTLQVPAAQRARFTAQPGQFLTLKVPGAEPALLRCYSLSQRPQADGALRITIKRVPGGRASNWLLDNLQAGDCIEALPPAGVFVPRNLDDDLLLLGAGSGITPLMAILQAALVEGSGQVRLFYASRDAASLIFAEELAEWSARYPERLQLRIWLDAEQGVPSGPAIAAKIADWSAADAFICGPQPFMDAASAALGELGVDAARIHLERFAAAAPTAAPGGRRSRLRVALDGRRHELDVPRGEVLLEAMEQAGLQPPSACRSGVCAACKCRVVEGSVSMRSNQVLSESEVRQGWALACQAEPRSAELQVEY
;
A
#
# COMPACT_ATOMS: atom_id res chain seq x y z
N MET A 1 13.40 -11.30 19.16
CA MET A 1 13.68 -12.16 17.98
C MET A 1 12.57 -12.01 16.95
N ALA A 2 12.83 -11.26 15.88
CA ALA A 2 11.91 -10.95 14.78
C ALA A 2 11.33 -12.21 14.12
N ALA A 3 10.08 -12.15 13.67
CA ALA A 3 9.39 -13.24 12.97
C ALA A 3 10.15 -13.76 11.74
N PHE A 4 10.94 -12.88 11.10
CA PHE A 4 11.80 -13.21 9.95
C PHE A 4 12.96 -14.16 10.31
N ASN A 5 13.51 -14.09 11.53
CA ASN A 5 14.52 -15.03 12.01
C ASN A 5 13.92 -16.37 12.45
N ARG A 6 12.66 -16.38 12.92
CA ARG A 6 11.98 -17.62 13.39
C ARG A 6 11.62 -18.55 12.23
N PHE A 7 11.22 -18.00 11.08
CA PHE A 7 10.92 -18.79 9.88
C PHE A 7 12.19 -19.46 9.30
N ARG A 8 13.31 -18.72 9.25
CA ARG A 8 14.61 -19.27 8.85
C ARG A 8 15.10 -20.33 9.83
N LEU A 9 15.01 -20.07 11.13
CA LEU A 9 15.40 -21.02 12.16
C LEU A 9 14.61 -22.33 12.03
N PHE A 10 13.29 -22.27 11.82
CA PHE A 10 12.46 -23.47 11.64
C PHE A 10 12.87 -24.30 10.41
N HIS A 11 13.13 -23.67 9.26
CA HIS A 11 13.55 -24.41 8.06
C HIS A 11 14.95 -24.99 8.20
N TRP A 12 15.87 -24.30 8.89
CA TRP A 12 17.20 -24.84 9.20
C TRP A 12 17.14 -25.98 10.22
N LEU A 13 16.25 -25.90 11.22
CA LEU A 13 16.01 -27.00 12.16
C LEU A 13 15.39 -28.20 11.45
N LEU A 14 14.43 -27.98 10.55
CA LEU A 14 13.80 -29.05 9.77
C LEU A 14 14.78 -29.69 8.78
N ALA A 15 15.61 -28.89 8.11
CA ALA A 15 16.66 -29.40 7.23
C ALA A 15 17.75 -30.17 8.00
N GLY A 16 18.19 -29.64 9.15
CA GLY A 16 19.14 -30.32 10.03
C GLY A 16 18.58 -31.62 10.61
N PHE A 17 17.27 -31.65 10.88
CA PHE A 17 16.54 -32.85 11.31
C PHE A 17 16.57 -33.96 10.25
N PHE A 18 16.20 -33.65 9.01
CA PHE A 18 16.22 -34.64 7.92
C PHE A 18 17.65 -35.08 7.57
N LEU A 19 18.62 -34.18 7.68
CA LEU A 19 20.04 -34.53 7.52
C LEU A 19 20.53 -35.45 8.64
N GLY A 20 20.10 -35.23 9.89
CA GLY A 20 20.41 -36.09 11.01
C GLY A 20 19.84 -37.50 10.86
N ALA A 21 18.57 -37.61 10.44
CA ALA A 21 17.94 -38.91 10.15
C ALA A 21 18.65 -39.65 9.01
N TYR A 22 18.92 -38.97 7.89
CA TYR A 22 19.64 -39.54 6.76
C TYR A 22 21.05 -40.04 7.11
N LEU A 23 21.75 -39.34 8.02
CA LEU A 23 23.10 -39.70 8.45
C LEU A 23 23.14 -40.78 9.54
N SER A 24 22.03 -41.05 10.24
CA SER A 24 21.99 -42.06 11.30
C SER A 24 21.93 -43.51 10.80
N GLY A 25 21.54 -43.73 9.53
CA GLY A 25 21.46 -45.07 8.95
C GLY A 25 20.46 -46.01 9.64
N ASP A 26 20.24 -47.18 9.05
CA ASP A 26 19.18 -48.12 9.48
C ASP A 26 19.47 -48.79 10.85
N ASP A 27 20.71 -48.79 11.33
CA ASP A 27 21.11 -49.44 12.59
C ASP A 27 20.68 -48.69 13.88
N ALA A 28 19.97 -47.57 13.74
CA ALA A 28 19.55 -46.71 14.84
C ALA A 28 18.02 -46.51 14.86
N GLU A 29 17.26 -47.62 14.87
CA GLU A 29 15.78 -47.64 14.93
C GLU A 29 15.24 -46.70 16.03
N THR A 30 15.81 -46.77 17.24
CA THR A 30 15.37 -45.93 18.36
C THR A 30 15.62 -44.44 18.11
N LEU A 31 16.74 -44.08 17.47
CA LEU A 31 17.07 -42.68 17.17
C LEU A 31 16.15 -42.12 16.08
N HIS A 32 15.82 -42.92 15.08
CA HIS A 32 14.85 -42.59 14.04
C HIS A 32 13.45 -42.35 14.61
N ILE A 33 13.02 -43.18 15.56
CA ILE A 33 11.74 -43.01 16.28
C ILE A 33 11.73 -41.70 17.08
N TRP A 34 12.78 -41.42 17.86
CA TRP A 34 12.89 -40.17 18.63
C TRP A 34 12.99 -38.92 17.74
N LEU A 35 13.68 -39.04 16.60
CA LEU A 35 13.67 -38.02 15.58
C LEU A 35 12.21 -37.83 15.07
N GLY A 36 11.53 -38.89 14.65
CA GLY A 36 10.14 -38.84 14.20
C GLY A 36 9.22 -38.11 15.18
N TYR A 37 9.30 -38.43 16.47
CA TYR A 37 8.57 -37.71 17.52
C TYR A 37 8.97 -36.24 17.67
N GLY A 38 10.25 -35.91 17.51
CA GLY A 38 10.73 -34.53 17.47
C GLY A 38 10.13 -33.72 16.32
N LEU A 39 10.00 -34.32 15.13
CA LEU A 39 9.35 -33.69 13.99
C LEU A 39 7.85 -33.48 14.22
N VAL A 40 7.16 -34.49 14.76
CA VAL A 40 5.75 -34.40 15.11
C VAL A 40 5.52 -33.32 16.17
N ALA A 41 6.35 -33.25 17.21
CA ALA A 41 6.29 -32.21 18.24
C ALA A 41 6.51 -30.80 17.66
N LEU A 42 7.47 -30.62 16.74
CA LEU A 42 7.69 -29.35 16.05
C LEU A 42 6.50 -28.95 15.16
N LEU A 43 5.86 -29.90 14.49
CA LEU A 43 4.67 -29.67 13.67
C LEU A 43 3.43 -29.35 14.52
N VAL A 44 3.22 -30.06 15.64
CA VAL A 44 2.15 -29.80 16.61
C VAL A 44 2.34 -28.43 17.27
N TRP A 45 3.55 -28.13 17.74
CA TRP A 45 3.91 -26.82 18.28
C TRP A 45 3.60 -25.70 17.30
N ARG A 46 3.88 -25.91 16.01
CA ARG A 46 3.55 -24.97 14.94
C ARG A 46 2.05 -24.84 14.72
N LEU A 47 1.30 -25.94 14.67
CA LEU A 47 -0.16 -25.94 14.47
C LEU A 47 -0.91 -25.29 15.65
N LEU A 48 -0.40 -25.42 16.88
CA LEU A 48 -0.95 -24.76 18.07
C LEU A 48 -0.65 -23.26 18.10
N ILE A 49 0.43 -22.81 17.46
CA ILE A 49 0.79 -21.39 17.33
C ILE A 49 0.00 -20.67 16.21
N VAL A 50 -0.44 -21.39 15.18
CA VAL A 50 -1.24 -20.84 14.06
C VAL A 50 -2.53 -20.11 14.51
N PRO A 51 -3.36 -20.63 15.45
CA PRO A 51 -4.53 -19.90 15.93
C PRO A 51 -4.20 -18.71 16.84
N LEU A 52 -2.99 -18.67 17.43
CA LEU A 52 -2.50 -17.58 18.27
C LEU A 52 -1.99 -16.39 17.43
N ARG A 53 -2.79 -15.90 16.47
CA ARG A 53 -2.67 -14.61 15.74
C ARG A 53 -1.24 -14.13 15.38
N LEU A 54 -0.28 -15.00 15.09
CA LEU A 54 1.03 -14.57 14.59
C LEU A 54 0.94 -14.28 13.09
N ARG A 55 0.96 -12.99 12.74
CA ARG A 55 0.98 -12.47 11.36
C ARG A 55 2.18 -13.06 10.60
N GLY A 56 1.93 -13.83 9.54
CA GLY A 56 3.00 -14.35 8.67
C GLY A 56 2.73 -15.66 7.91
N PHE A 57 1.59 -16.34 8.12
CA PHE A 57 1.26 -17.57 7.39
C PHE A 57 -0.03 -17.47 6.56
N PRO A 58 -0.13 -18.16 5.40
CA PRO A 58 -1.36 -18.23 4.62
C PRO A 58 -2.46 -18.92 5.44
N GLN A 59 -3.70 -18.41 5.34
CA GLN A 59 -4.85 -19.08 5.95
C GLN A 59 -5.00 -20.49 5.36
N LEU A 60 -5.00 -21.51 6.22
CA LEU A 60 -5.17 -22.92 5.82
C LEU A 60 -6.56 -23.21 5.24
N LEU A 61 -7.56 -22.42 5.61
CA LEU A 61 -8.94 -22.54 5.11
C LEU A 61 -9.36 -21.23 4.42
N PRO A 62 -9.98 -21.29 3.23
CA PRO A 62 -10.54 -20.11 2.60
C PRO A 62 -11.70 -19.56 3.44
N PRO A 63 -11.92 -18.22 3.46
CA PRO A 63 -13.10 -17.65 4.08
C PRO A 63 -14.36 -18.26 3.43
N LYS A 64 -15.32 -18.68 4.27
CA LYS A 64 -16.57 -19.29 3.82
C LYS A 64 -17.26 -18.34 2.82
N GLY A 65 -17.32 -18.72 1.54
CA GLY A 65 -18.04 -17.99 0.50
C GLY A 65 -17.42 -17.93 -0.89
N GLN A 66 -16.15 -18.27 -1.09
CA GLN A 66 -15.52 -18.26 -2.43
C GLN A 66 -15.28 -19.68 -2.97
N ARG A 67 -16.23 -20.19 -3.77
CA ARG A 67 -15.97 -21.32 -4.68
C ARG A 67 -15.57 -20.75 -6.04
N SER A 68 -14.27 -20.71 -6.33
CA SER A 68 -13.74 -20.48 -7.69
C SER A 68 -13.22 -21.79 -8.29
N LYS A 69 -13.31 -21.93 -9.63
CA LYS A 69 -12.80 -23.08 -10.39
C LYS A 69 -11.30 -23.35 -10.08
N PRO A 70 -10.84 -24.62 -10.10
CA PRO A 70 -9.50 -24.96 -9.63
C PRO A 70 -8.43 -24.47 -10.62
N GLY A 71 -7.87 -23.28 -10.36
CA GLY A 71 -6.65 -22.82 -11.02
C GLY A 71 -5.40 -23.43 -10.41
N LEU A 72 -4.24 -23.23 -11.05
CA LEU A 72 -2.92 -23.73 -10.65
C LEU A 72 -2.56 -23.44 -9.17
N SER A 73 -3.18 -22.42 -8.55
CA SER A 73 -3.05 -22.07 -7.13
C SER A 73 -3.72 -23.07 -6.17
N SER A 74 -4.64 -23.90 -6.66
CA SER A 74 -5.31 -24.95 -5.89
C SER A 74 -4.40 -26.17 -5.72
N VAL A 75 -3.57 -26.48 -6.72
CA VAL A 75 -2.65 -27.63 -6.70
C VAL A 75 -1.69 -27.58 -5.52
N GLY A 76 -1.05 -26.42 -5.29
CA GLY A 76 -0.18 -26.23 -4.12
C GLY A 76 -0.91 -26.47 -2.80
N LYS A 77 -2.16 -26.01 -2.67
CA LYS A 77 -2.98 -26.20 -1.46
C LYS A 77 -3.33 -27.66 -1.24
N TRP A 78 -3.73 -28.38 -2.28
CA TRP A 78 -4.03 -29.81 -2.21
C TRP A 78 -2.81 -30.64 -1.83
N LEU A 79 -1.64 -30.32 -2.39
CA LEU A 79 -0.39 -30.98 -2.02
C LEU A 79 -0.02 -30.74 -0.54
N THR A 80 -0.18 -29.51 -0.03
CA THR A 80 0.08 -29.22 1.39
C THR A 80 -0.88 -29.95 2.31
N VAL A 81 -2.19 -29.92 2.02
CA VAL A 81 -3.21 -30.59 2.85
C VAL A 81 -3.03 -32.11 2.80
N GLY A 82 -2.74 -32.67 1.62
CA GLY A 82 -2.46 -34.09 1.45
C GLY A 82 -1.23 -34.54 2.24
N ALA A 83 -0.12 -33.80 2.16
CA ALA A 83 1.08 -34.12 2.94
C ALA A 83 0.81 -34.10 4.45
N LEU A 84 0.15 -33.05 4.95
CA LEU A 84 -0.21 -32.94 6.37
C LEU A 84 -1.16 -34.06 6.82
N GLY A 85 -2.14 -34.42 6.01
CA GLY A 85 -3.04 -35.54 6.29
C GLY A 85 -2.30 -36.88 6.35
N SER A 86 -1.39 -37.11 5.41
CA SER A 86 -0.56 -38.33 5.37
C SER A 86 0.31 -38.48 6.61
N PHE A 87 1.00 -37.41 7.02
CA PHE A 87 1.83 -37.43 8.24
C PHE A 87 1.00 -37.56 9.51
N ALA A 88 -0.18 -36.94 9.58
CA ALA A 88 -1.08 -37.09 10.73
C ALA A 88 -1.53 -38.55 10.87
N ILE A 89 -1.94 -39.19 9.77
CA ILE A 89 -2.34 -40.61 9.77
C ILE A 89 -1.16 -41.50 10.15
N ALA A 90 0.00 -41.35 9.51
CA ALA A 90 1.20 -42.11 9.85
C ALA A 90 1.56 -41.94 11.34
N SER A 91 1.50 -40.72 11.88
CA SER A 91 1.80 -40.47 13.29
C SER A 91 0.82 -41.15 14.25
N VAL A 92 -0.47 -41.15 13.92
CA VAL A 92 -1.51 -41.82 14.74
C VAL A 92 -1.32 -43.33 14.71
N VAL A 93 -1.06 -43.92 13.54
CA VAL A 93 -0.78 -45.36 13.40
C VAL A 93 0.50 -45.73 14.15
N GLY A 94 1.57 -44.96 13.98
CA GLY A 94 2.85 -45.21 14.66
C GLY A 94 2.77 -45.06 16.18
N LEU A 95 1.92 -44.16 16.69
CA LEU A 95 1.64 -44.06 18.13
C LEU A 95 0.88 -45.28 18.67
N GLY A 96 0.02 -45.89 17.85
CA GLY A 96 -0.69 -47.13 18.18
C GLY A 96 0.19 -48.38 18.15
N MET A 97 1.33 -48.33 17.45
CA MET A 97 2.29 -49.44 17.35
C MET A 97 3.29 -49.51 18.51
N VAL A 98 3.38 -48.45 19.34
CA VAL A 98 4.29 -48.41 20.49
C VAL A 98 3.59 -48.94 21.72
N ASP A 99 4.21 -49.92 22.39
CA ASP A 99 3.74 -50.43 23.68
C ASP A 99 3.95 -49.38 24.78
N ASN A 100 2.94 -48.53 24.96
CA ASN A 100 2.98 -47.40 25.89
C ASN A 100 2.70 -47.82 27.35
N GLY A 101 2.57 -49.13 27.63
CA GLY A 101 2.22 -49.65 28.96
C GLY A 101 3.16 -49.17 30.06
N ASP A 102 4.48 -49.23 29.83
CA ASP A 102 5.48 -48.85 30.83
C ASP A 102 5.60 -47.33 31.04
N VAL A 103 5.39 -46.54 29.97
CA VAL A 103 5.48 -45.06 30.02
C VAL A 103 4.27 -44.47 30.74
N LEU A 104 3.09 -45.06 30.58
CA LEU A 104 1.86 -44.61 31.20
C LEU A 104 1.72 -45.08 32.65
N ALA A 105 2.29 -46.23 33.02
CA ALA A 105 2.36 -46.73 34.40
C ALA A 105 3.19 -45.84 35.34
N ALA A 106 4.05 -44.96 34.81
CA ALA A 106 4.88 -44.04 35.58
C ALA A 106 4.18 -42.73 35.99
N LEU A 107 2.93 -42.49 35.55
CA LEU A 107 2.18 -41.26 35.87
C LEU A 107 1.41 -41.39 37.20
N PRO A 108 1.59 -40.44 38.15
CA PRO A 108 0.97 -40.53 39.46
C PRO A 108 -0.56 -40.34 39.37
N GLY A 109 -1.32 -41.34 39.81
CA GLY A 109 -2.79 -41.30 39.88
C GLY A 109 -3.52 -42.11 38.80
N VAL A 110 -2.80 -42.86 37.96
CA VAL A 110 -3.38 -43.73 36.92
C VAL A 110 -3.14 -45.18 37.30
N GLY A 111 -4.22 -45.92 37.62
CA GLY A 111 -4.14 -47.36 37.88
C GLY A 111 -4.02 -48.17 36.58
N PRO A 112 -3.37 -49.36 36.60
CA PRO A 112 -3.17 -50.20 35.41
C PRO A 112 -4.48 -50.61 34.72
N ASP A 113 -5.59 -50.59 35.47
CA ASP A 113 -6.93 -50.99 35.03
C ASP A 113 -7.60 -49.97 34.09
N VAL A 114 -7.12 -48.71 34.07
CA VAL A 114 -7.73 -47.63 33.25
C VAL A 114 -7.30 -47.72 31.79
N PHE A 115 -6.13 -48.33 31.51
CA PHE A 115 -5.54 -48.39 30.17
C PHE A 115 -5.19 -49.80 29.69
N GLY A 116 -5.39 -50.85 30.50
CA GLY A 116 -5.35 -52.24 30.01
C GLY A 116 -6.37 -52.53 28.90
N ALA A 117 -7.36 -51.64 28.69
CA ALA A 117 -8.27 -51.68 27.55
C ALA A 117 -7.82 -50.83 26.34
N ALA A 118 -6.73 -50.06 26.46
CA ALA A 118 -6.19 -49.20 25.41
C ALA A 118 -5.12 -49.88 24.56
N SER A 119 -4.47 -50.93 25.07
CA SER A 119 -3.57 -51.80 24.29
C SER A 119 -4.31 -52.72 23.32
N ASP A 120 -5.61 -52.94 23.54
CA ASP A 120 -6.50 -53.77 22.70
C ASP A 120 -7.41 -52.93 21.80
N ILE A 121 -7.14 -51.63 21.63
CA ILE A 121 -7.88 -50.84 20.63
C ILE A 121 -7.30 -51.19 19.27
N ASP A 122 -7.92 -52.17 18.63
CA ASP A 122 -7.75 -52.52 17.22
C ASP A 122 -8.23 -51.35 16.34
N PHE A 123 -7.47 -50.26 16.32
CA PHE A 123 -7.81 -48.99 15.66
C PHE A 123 -7.84 -49.14 14.13
N ILE A 124 -7.36 -50.27 13.60
CA ILE A 124 -7.12 -50.52 12.18
C ILE A 124 -7.57 -51.93 11.78
N GLY A 125 -8.74 -52.37 12.23
CA GLY A 125 -9.40 -53.56 11.65
C GLY A 125 -9.81 -53.41 10.16
N TRP A 126 -9.43 -52.31 9.48
CA TRP A 126 -9.92 -51.97 8.13
C TRP A 126 -8.85 -51.69 7.07
N MET A 127 -7.54 -51.73 7.39
CA MET A 127 -6.48 -51.41 6.40
C MET A 127 -5.26 -52.34 6.34
N GLY A 128 -5.30 -53.53 6.94
CA GLY A 128 -4.17 -54.48 6.88
C GLY A 128 -3.18 -54.27 8.02
N ASP A 129 -1.94 -54.76 7.85
CA ASP A 129 -0.90 -54.68 8.88
C ASP A 129 -0.60 -53.21 9.23
N ALA A 130 -0.57 -52.88 10.53
CA ALA A 130 -0.32 -51.53 11.01
C ALA A 130 1.05 -51.00 10.55
N GLU A 131 2.05 -51.89 10.42
CA GLU A 131 3.37 -51.58 9.86
C GLU A 131 3.26 -51.13 8.40
N GLU A 132 2.56 -51.90 7.57
CA GLU A 132 2.36 -51.59 6.15
C GLU A 132 1.58 -50.28 5.95
N VAL A 133 0.57 -50.03 6.79
CA VAL A 133 -0.23 -48.80 6.76
C VAL A 133 0.61 -47.59 7.17
N HIS A 134 1.41 -47.72 8.23
CA HIS A 134 2.32 -46.65 8.67
C HIS A 134 3.32 -46.30 7.57
N GLU A 135 3.98 -47.31 7.00
CA GLU A 135 4.97 -47.15 5.94
C GLU A 135 4.34 -46.50 4.69
N PHE A 136 3.15 -46.94 4.28
CA PHE A 136 2.45 -46.39 3.13
C PHE A 136 2.17 -44.88 3.28
N PHE A 137 1.61 -44.46 4.43
CA PHE A 137 1.30 -43.05 4.65
C PHE A 137 2.54 -42.19 4.91
N ALA A 138 3.61 -42.75 5.48
CA ALA A 138 4.89 -42.06 5.60
C ALA A 138 5.51 -41.78 4.21
N ASN A 139 5.54 -42.80 3.35
CA ASN A 139 6.07 -42.72 1.99
C ASN A 139 5.22 -41.80 1.09
N LEU A 140 3.90 -41.86 1.21
CA LEU A 140 2.98 -40.95 0.52
C LEU A 140 3.22 -39.49 0.94
N GLY A 141 3.43 -39.25 2.24
CA GLY A 141 3.75 -37.92 2.78
C GLY A 141 5.03 -37.34 2.18
N LEU A 142 6.09 -38.15 2.11
CA LEU A 142 7.37 -37.79 1.49
C LEU A 142 7.22 -37.45 0.00
N TRP A 143 6.48 -38.28 -0.74
CA TRP A 143 6.25 -38.07 -2.17
C TRP A 143 5.48 -36.77 -2.45
N LEU A 144 4.46 -36.47 -1.64
CA LEU A 144 3.67 -35.24 -1.74
C LEU A 144 4.50 -33.98 -1.40
N ILE A 145 5.43 -34.07 -0.46
CA ILE A 145 6.41 -32.99 -0.18
C ILE A 145 7.30 -32.76 -1.41
N GLY A 146 7.83 -33.83 -2.01
CA GLY A 146 8.66 -33.73 -3.22
C GLY A 146 7.94 -33.02 -4.37
N LEU A 147 6.68 -33.40 -4.64
CA LEU A 147 5.84 -32.73 -5.61
C LEU A 147 5.56 -31.26 -5.26
N HIS A 148 5.37 -30.96 -3.98
CA HIS A 148 5.13 -29.59 -3.52
C HIS A 148 6.36 -28.70 -3.74
N VAL A 149 7.55 -29.19 -3.42
CA VAL A 149 8.82 -28.51 -3.67
C VAL A 149 9.03 -28.30 -5.17
N GLY A 150 8.81 -29.34 -5.99
CA GLY A 150 8.87 -29.23 -7.45
C GLY A 150 7.89 -28.19 -8.02
N TYR A 151 6.65 -28.17 -7.53
CA TYR A 151 5.65 -27.18 -7.89
C TYR A 151 6.11 -25.75 -7.54
N VAL A 152 6.66 -25.54 -6.35
CA VAL A 152 7.19 -24.23 -5.91
C VAL A 152 8.39 -23.81 -6.76
N LEU A 153 9.32 -24.71 -7.06
CA LEU A 153 10.50 -24.41 -7.88
C LEU A 153 10.14 -24.08 -9.34
N LEU A 154 9.20 -24.81 -9.95
CA LEU A 154 8.82 -24.62 -11.34
C LEU A 154 7.89 -23.42 -11.55
N PHE A 155 6.87 -23.27 -10.68
CA PHE A 155 5.78 -22.31 -10.91
C PHE A 155 5.83 -21.09 -9.99
N ARG A 156 6.69 -21.08 -8.96
CA ARG A 156 6.94 -19.93 -8.07
C ARG A 156 8.41 -19.48 -8.07
N ARG A 157 9.15 -19.74 -9.16
CA ARG A 157 10.58 -19.42 -9.33
C ARG A 157 10.99 -18.01 -8.88
N LYS A 158 10.18 -16.98 -9.21
CA LYS A 158 10.49 -15.57 -8.88
C LYS A 158 10.55 -15.30 -7.37
N SER A 159 9.86 -16.10 -6.55
CA SER A 159 9.84 -15.97 -5.09
C SER A 159 10.97 -16.76 -4.41
N VAL A 160 11.48 -17.83 -5.05
CA VAL A 160 12.41 -18.79 -4.44
C VAL A 160 13.88 -18.45 -4.74
N TRP A 161 14.17 -17.97 -5.94
CA TRP A 161 15.54 -17.66 -6.36
C TRP A 161 16.26 -16.59 -5.51
N PRO A 162 15.59 -15.51 -5.07
CA PRO A 162 16.18 -14.54 -4.15
C PRO A 162 16.47 -15.12 -2.75
N MET A 163 15.71 -16.14 -2.33
CA MET A 163 15.87 -16.77 -1.01
C MET A 163 17.08 -17.70 -0.94
N LEU A 164 17.44 -18.35 -2.06
CA LEU A 164 18.55 -19.31 -2.15
C LEU A 164 19.91 -18.64 -2.37
N ARG A 165 19.96 -17.48 -3.04
CA ARG A 165 21.22 -16.90 -3.51
C ARG A 165 22.03 -16.10 -2.49
N GLY A 166 21.54 -15.90 -1.26
CA GLY A 166 22.28 -15.26 -0.16
C GLY A 166 23.08 -14.01 -0.58
N VAL A 167 22.50 -12.82 -0.40
CA VAL A 167 23.11 -11.52 -0.75
C VAL A 167 24.64 -11.51 -0.53
N PRO A 168 25.48 -11.33 -1.58
CA PRO A 168 26.92 -11.33 -1.41
C PRO A 168 27.39 -10.10 -0.64
N LYS A 169 28.36 -10.31 0.26
CA LYS A 169 29.08 -9.29 1.02
C LYS A 169 29.97 -8.48 0.06
N SER A 170 29.81 -7.17 0.09
CA SER A 170 30.62 -6.18 -0.63
C SER A 170 32.12 -6.28 -0.34
N GLY A 171 32.95 -6.17 -1.38
CA GLY A 171 34.37 -5.86 -1.29
C GLY A 171 34.77 -4.88 -2.40
N PRO A 172 35.72 -3.93 -2.17
CA PRO A 172 36.05 -2.87 -3.12
C PRO A 172 37.28 -3.21 -3.97
N ALA A 173 37.22 -2.88 -5.27
CA ALA A 173 38.30 -2.66 -6.23
C ALA A 173 37.67 -2.68 -7.63
N SER A 174 38.06 -1.95 -8.67
CA SER A 174 39.11 -0.96 -8.91
C SER A 174 38.84 -0.40 -10.33
N THR A 175 39.19 0.86 -10.51
CA THR A 175 39.37 1.68 -11.72
C THR A 175 39.67 0.98 -13.07
N ALA A 176 39.06 1.45 -14.17
CA ALA A 176 39.74 2.19 -15.26
C ALA A 176 38.78 2.58 -16.43
N PRO A 177 39.11 3.62 -17.24
CA PRO A 177 38.20 4.29 -18.19
C PRO A 177 38.56 4.10 -19.69
N SER A 178 37.60 4.34 -20.59
CA SER A 178 37.82 4.80 -21.98
C SER A 178 36.53 5.41 -22.54
N ALA A 179 36.48 6.72 -22.84
CA ALA A 179 36.85 7.37 -24.11
C ALA A 179 36.02 6.84 -25.30
N SER A 180 34.94 7.53 -25.68
CA SER A 180 34.87 8.60 -26.71
C SER A 180 34.53 8.07 -28.11
N ALA A 181 33.41 8.54 -28.67
CA ALA A 181 33.31 8.89 -30.09
C ALA A 181 32.01 9.66 -30.36
N SER A 182 32.20 10.92 -30.70
CA SER A 182 31.29 11.83 -31.40
C SER A 182 30.90 11.31 -32.80
N ALA A 183 29.70 11.64 -33.27
CA ALA A 183 29.53 12.42 -34.51
C ALA A 183 28.06 12.73 -34.81
N SER A 184 27.83 14.02 -35.04
CA SER A 184 26.71 14.67 -35.71
C SER A 184 26.50 14.21 -37.16
N ALA A 185 25.27 14.25 -37.67
CA ALA A 185 24.83 15.24 -38.67
C ALA A 185 23.47 14.91 -39.32
N SER A 186 22.81 16.00 -39.68
CA SER A 186 21.51 16.25 -40.30
C SER A 186 21.35 15.87 -41.78
N ALA A 187 20.09 15.71 -42.23
CA ALA A 187 19.41 16.32 -43.41
C ALA A 187 18.34 15.34 -43.98
N SER A 188 17.03 15.61 -43.89
CA SER A 188 16.18 16.46 -44.76
C SER A 188 16.08 16.02 -46.23
N ALA A 189 14.90 15.51 -46.64
CA ALA A 189 14.29 15.73 -47.97
C ALA A 189 12.81 15.30 -47.95
N ALA A 190 11.97 16.01 -48.72
CA ALA A 190 10.51 16.05 -48.65
C ALA A 190 9.80 15.37 -49.84
N ALA A 191 8.60 14.80 -49.55
CA ALA A 191 7.31 14.80 -50.31
C ALA A 191 7.25 14.35 -51.81
N PRO A 192 6.08 14.08 -52.46
CA PRO A 192 4.70 14.44 -52.08
C PRO A 192 3.52 13.45 -52.39
N ALA A 193 2.37 13.79 -51.77
CA ALA A 193 0.95 13.79 -52.20
C ALA A 193 0.22 12.56 -52.81
N ALA A 194 -0.95 12.23 -52.21
CA ALA A 194 -2.24 12.12 -52.93
C ALA A 194 -3.48 12.12 -52.00
N THR A 195 -4.37 13.06 -52.33
CA THR A 195 -5.72 13.47 -51.93
C THR A 195 -6.79 12.38 -51.72
N ALA A 196 -7.69 12.55 -50.72
CA ALA A 196 -9.14 12.36 -50.85
C ALA A 196 -9.92 13.01 -49.68
N VAL A 197 -11.05 13.63 -50.04
CA VAL A 197 -11.92 14.55 -49.28
C VAL A 197 -13.13 13.82 -48.68
N ALA A 198 -13.57 14.19 -47.46
CA ALA A 198 -14.99 14.31 -47.08
C ALA A 198 -15.18 14.89 -45.66
N THR A 199 -15.42 16.20 -45.64
CA THR A 199 -16.38 16.99 -44.85
C THR A 199 -17.11 16.34 -43.66
N SER A 200 -16.95 16.91 -42.46
CA SER A 200 -18.06 17.54 -41.71
C SER A 200 -17.54 18.21 -40.44
N LEU A 201 -17.85 19.50 -40.32
CA LEU A 201 -17.53 20.39 -39.20
C LEU A 201 -18.30 19.97 -37.95
N ALA A 202 -17.58 19.56 -36.92
CA ALA A 202 -17.98 19.80 -35.54
C ALA A 202 -16.92 20.72 -34.94
N SER A 203 -17.28 21.99 -34.73
CA SER A 203 -16.47 22.95 -34.01
C SER A 203 -16.14 22.37 -32.65
N SER A 204 -14.89 21.99 -32.42
CA SER A 204 -14.41 21.55 -31.12
C SER A 204 -14.69 22.68 -30.11
N PRO A 205 -15.51 22.48 -29.08
CA PRO A 205 -15.68 23.50 -28.06
C PRO A 205 -14.32 23.72 -27.40
N THR A 206 -13.93 24.99 -27.30
CA THR A 206 -12.78 25.40 -26.50
C THR A 206 -12.96 24.85 -25.09
N PRO A 207 -12.00 24.09 -24.54
CA PRO A 207 -12.20 23.41 -23.28
C PRO A 207 -12.38 24.41 -22.13
N VAL A 208 -13.54 24.35 -21.49
CA VAL A 208 -13.86 25.14 -20.29
C VAL A 208 -13.24 24.44 -19.08
N ALA A 209 -12.56 25.20 -18.21
CA ALA A 209 -12.07 24.70 -16.93
C ALA A 209 -13.25 24.18 -16.09
N GLY A 210 -13.12 22.99 -15.49
CA GLY A 210 -14.16 22.41 -14.61
C GLY A 210 -15.06 21.33 -15.24
N GLU A 211 -14.86 20.96 -16.51
CA GLU A 211 -15.58 19.86 -17.14
C GLU A 211 -14.93 18.49 -16.85
N PHE A 212 -15.75 17.50 -16.46
CA PHE A 212 -15.29 16.13 -16.23
C PHE A 212 -15.01 15.39 -17.53
N THR A 213 -13.91 14.64 -17.55
CA THR A 213 -13.55 13.74 -18.65
C THR A 213 -13.65 12.29 -18.18
N ARG A 214 -14.26 11.44 -19.01
CA ARG A 214 -14.34 9.99 -18.76
C ARG A 214 -13.00 9.34 -19.12
N LEU A 215 -12.31 8.80 -18.12
CA LEU A 215 -11.04 8.10 -18.25
C LEU A 215 -11.25 6.59 -18.09
N ARG A 216 -10.62 5.79 -18.96
CA ARG A 216 -10.69 4.32 -18.87
C ARG A 216 -9.65 3.81 -17.87
N ILE A 217 -10.04 2.88 -17.01
CA ILE A 217 -9.11 2.18 -16.13
C ILE A 217 -8.39 1.11 -16.96
N ALA A 218 -7.13 1.36 -17.31
CA ALA A 218 -6.30 0.43 -18.07
C ALA A 218 -5.86 -0.76 -17.23
N SER A 219 -5.50 -0.54 -15.96
CA SER A 219 -5.07 -1.60 -15.04
C SER A 219 -5.39 -1.28 -13.59
N ARG A 220 -5.45 -2.33 -12.78
CA ARG A 220 -5.62 -2.30 -11.32
C ARG A 220 -4.56 -3.21 -10.70
N GLN A 221 -3.82 -2.70 -9.74
CA GLN A 221 -2.75 -3.43 -9.04
C GLN A 221 -2.94 -3.28 -7.53
N ALA A 222 -2.93 -4.40 -6.80
CA ALA A 222 -2.91 -4.35 -5.35
C ALA A 222 -1.49 -3.99 -4.89
N GLU A 223 -1.38 -2.98 -4.03
CA GLU A 223 -0.09 -2.55 -3.44
C GLU A 223 0.08 -3.13 -2.04
N THR A 224 -1.00 -3.15 -1.26
CA THR A 224 -1.05 -3.73 0.08
C THR A 224 -2.44 -4.34 0.31
N ALA A 225 -2.70 -4.87 1.51
CA ALA A 225 -4.01 -5.38 1.89
C ALA A 225 -5.11 -4.29 1.89
N ASP A 226 -4.75 -3.01 2.05
CA ASP A 226 -5.69 -1.89 2.15
C ASP A 226 -5.49 -0.82 1.07
N SER A 227 -4.68 -1.09 0.03
CA SER A 227 -4.44 -0.12 -1.05
C SER A 227 -4.27 -0.74 -2.44
N CYS A 228 -4.77 -0.06 -3.47
CA CYS A 228 -4.56 -0.40 -4.88
C CYS A 228 -4.16 0.81 -5.72
N SER A 229 -3.33 0.56 -6.73
CA SER A 229 -3.04 1.47 -7.83
C SER A 229 -3.97 1.24 -9.01
N PHE A 230 -4.38 2.34 -9.65
CA PHE A 230 -5.18 2.33 -10.87
C PHE A 230 -4.46 3.16 -11.93
N THR A 231 -4.33 2.59 -13.12
CA THR A 231 -3.83 3.33 -14.29
C THR A 231 -5.01 3.82 -15.10
N LEU A 232 -5.15 5.13 -15.24
CA LEU A 232 -6.18 5.82 -16.00
C LEU A 232 -5.60 6.23 -17.34
N GLN A 233 -6.26 5.83 -18.43
CA GLN A 233 -5.87 6.21 -19.78
C GLN A 233 -6.62 7.46 -20.21
N VAL A 234 -5.86 8.53 -20.50
CA VAL A 234 -6.40 9.74 -21.09
C VAL A 234 -6.64 9.53 -22.59
N PRO A 235 -7.84 9.82 -23.12
CA PRO A 235 -8.11 9.79 -24.56
C PRO A 235 -7.19 10.74 -25.33
N ALA A 236 -6.74 10.34 -26.53
CA ALA A 236 -5.80 11.12 -27.32
C ALA A 236 -6.22 12.60 -27.51
N ALA A 237 -7.51 12.83 -27.79
CA ALA A 237 -8.08 14.17 -27.97
C ALA A 237 -8.05 15.06 -26.71
N GLN A 238 -7.94 14.47 -25.52
CA GLN A 238 -7.94 15.19 -24.23
C GLN A 238 -6.54 15.30 -23.61
N ARG A 239 -5.50 14.70 -24.23
CA ARG A 239 -4.13 14.65 -23.67
C ARG A 239 -3.57 16.02 -23.31
N ALA A 240 -3.78 17.02 -24.16
CA ALA A 240 -3.29 18.38 -23.90
C ALA A 240 -3.83 18.97 -22.58
N ARG A 241 -5.12 18.73 -22.27
CA ARG A 241 -5.76 19.20 -21.02
C ARG A 241 -5.30 18.43 -19.80
N PHE A 242 -4.85 17.19 -19.97
CA PHE A 242 -4.38 16.31 -18.90
C PHE A 242 -2.86 16.27 -18.78
N THR A 243 -2.17 17.27 -19.34
CA THR A 243 -0.74 17.45 -19.08
C THR A 243 -0.55 17.66 -17.59
N ALA A 244 0.23 16.78 -16.96
CA ALA A 244 0.43 16.76 -15.52
C ALA A 244 1.90 17.04 -15.18
N GLN A 245 2.12 17.51 -13.95
CA GLN A 245 3.43 17.57 -13.32
C GLN A 245 3.51 16.56 -12.16
N PRO A 246 4.70 16.03 -11.85
CA PRO A 246 4.87 15.12 -10.72
C PRO A 246 4.51 15.83 -9.41
N GLY A 247 3.66 15.18 -8.61
CA GLY A 247 3.12 15.72 -7.35
C GLY A 247 1.73 16.34 -7.47
N GLN A 248 1.17 16.49 -8.68
CA GLN A 248 -0.23 16.85 -8.87
C GLN A 248 -1.20 15.69 -8.57
N PHE A 249 -2.49 15.99 -8.50
CA PHE A 249 -3.57 15.02 -8.28
C PHE A 249 -4.67 15.10 -9.34
N LEU A 250 -5.46 14.03 -9.43
CA LEU A 250 -6.73 14.01 -10.15
C LEU A 250 -7.90 14.16 -9.17
N THR A 251 -8.92 14.92 -9.56
CA THR A 251 -10.21 14.92 -8.84
C THR A 251 -11.15 13.96 -9.53
N LEU A 252 -11.50 12.87 -8.86
CA LEU A 252 -12.44 11.88 -9.36
C LEU A 252 -13.84 12.16 -8.86
N LYS A 253 -14.83 11.92 -9.72
CA LYS A 253 -16.23 11.85 -9.35
C LYS A 253 -16.58 10.40 -9.06
N VAL A 254 -16.77 10.09 -7.78
CA VAL A 254 -17.05 8.75 -7.27
C VAL A 254 -18.55 8.48 -7.37
N PRO A 255 -18.95 7.42 -8.09
CA PRO A 255 -20.36 7.01 -8.17
C PRO A 255 -20.93 6.54 -6.81
N GLY A 256 -22.25 6.55 -6.68
CA GLY A 256 -22.95 5.91 -5.55
C GLY A 256 -23.45 6.84 -4.44
N ALA A 257 -23.43 8.15 -4.65
CA ALA A 257 -24.07 9.12 -3.76
C ALA A 257 -24.69 10.27 -4.57
N GLU A 258 -25.80 10.83 -4.08
CA GLU A 258 -26.34 12.10 -4.56
C GLU A 258 -26.26 13.16 -3.44
N PRO A 259 -25.59 14.31 -3.65
CA PRO A 259 -24.78 14.64 -4.82
C PRO A 259 -23.51 13.76 -4.94
N ALA A 260 -22.96 13.66 -6.14
CA ALA A 260 -21.80 12.82 -6.43
C ALA A 260 -20.59 13.20 -5.57
N LEU A 261 -19.90 12.20 -5.01
CA LEU A 261 -18.75 12.44 -4.15
C LEU A 261 -17.51 12.76 -4.99
N LEU A 262 -16.95 13.96 -4.82
CA LEU A 262 -15.67 14.31 -5.45
C LEU A 262 -14.51 14.01 -4.50
N ARG A 263 -13.45 13.36 -4.97
CA ARG A 263 -12.23 13.11 -4.17
C ARG A 263 -10.96 13.26 -4.99
N CYS A 264 -9.94 13.82 -4.35
CA CYS A 264 -8.63 14.01 -4.94
C CYS A 264 -7.72 12.83 -4.63
N TYR A 265 -6.97 12.36 -5.62
CA TYR A 265 -5.95 11.34 -5.48
C TYR A 265 -4.69 11.77 -6.22
N SER A 266 -3.59 11.93 -5.48
CA SER A 266 -2.29 12.31 -6.06
C SER A 266 -1.84 11.27 -7.08
N LEU A 267 -1.23 11.76 -8.15
CA LEU A 267 -0.54 10.92 -9.11
C LEU A 267 0.58 10.19 -8.38
N SER A 268 0.66 8.87 -8.60
CA SER A 268 1.63 7.98 -7.98
C SER A 268 2.68 7.45 -8.94
N GLN A 269 2.74 8.02 -10.14
CA GLN A 269 3.74 7.75 -11.16
C GLN A 269 4.10 9.06 -11.86
N ARG A 270 5.34 9.17 -12.36
CA ARG A 270 5.68 10.27 -13.26
C ARG A 270 4.73 10.27 -14.49
N PRO A 271 4.22 11.43 -14.93
CA PRO A 271 3.37 11.51 -16.11
C PRO A 271 4.02 10.86 -17.34
N GLN A 272 3.25 10.08 -18.10
CA GLN A 272 3.73 9.40 -19.30
C GLN A 272 3.26 10.14 -20.57
N ALA A 273 4.09 10.13 -21.61
CA ALA A 273 3.78 10.76 -22.89
C ALA A 273 2.59 10.10 -23.62
N ASP A 274 2.28 8.85 -23.31
CA ASP A 274 1.14 8.11 -23.87
C ASP A 274 -0.21 8.49 -23.22
N GLY A 275 -0.20 9.36 -22.21
CA GLY A 275 -1.37 9.80 -21.47
C GLY A 275 -1.84 8.82 -20.38
N ALA A 276 -1.00 7.85 -19.98
CA ALA A 276 -1.26 7.04 -18.80
C ALA A 276 -0.97 7.85 -17.53
N LEU A 277 -1.95 7.88 -16.62
CA LEU A 277 -1.86 8.50 -15.29
C LEU A 277 -2.14 7.45 -14.23
N ARG A 278 -1.24 7.28 -13.25
CA ARG A 278 -1.45 6.34 -12.13
C ARG A 278 -1.86 7.10 -10.89
N ILE A 279 -2.89 6.62 -10.20
CA ILE A 279 -3.25 7.03 -8.84
C ILE A 279 -3.20 5.81 -7.93
N THR A 280 -3.03 6.04 -6.63
CA THR A 280 -3.07 4.96 -5.65
C THR A 280 -3.96 5.34 -4.49
N ILE A 281 -4.90 4.44 -4.17
CA ILE A 281 -5.98 4.67 -3.22
C ILE A 281 -5.78 3.72 -2.06
N LYS A 282 -5.76 4.26 -0.84
CA LYS A 282 -5.76 3.50 0.41
C LYS A 282 -7.12 3.62 1.09
N ARG A 283 -7.60 2.53 1.70
CA ARG A 283 -8.84 2.56 2.51
C ARG A 283 -8.67 3.49 3.70
N VAL A 284 -9.65 4.36 3.86
CA VAL A 284 -9.91 5.05 5.12
C VAL A 284 -11.03 4.30 5.83
N PRO A 285 -10.86 3.90 7.11
CA PRO A 285 -11.94 3.31 7.90
C PRO A 285 -13.20 4.20 7.87
N GLY A 286 -14.34 3.62 7.49
CA GLY A 286 -15.60 4.37 7.32
C GLY A 286 -15.65 5.32 6.11
N GLY A 287 -14.58 5.43 5.32
CA GLY A 287 -14.51 6.33 4.17
C GLY A 287 -15.42 5.90 3.02
N ARG A 288 -16.38 6.75 2.63
CA ARG A 288 -17.34 6.44 1.54
C ARG A 288 -16.65 6.21 0.20
N ALA A 289 -15.79 7.13 -0.21
CA ALA A 289 -15.17 7.12 -1.53
C ALA A 289 -14.07 6.06 -1.70
N SER A 290 -13.07 6.04 -0.81
CA SER A 290 -11.94 5.11 -0.92
C SER A 290 -12.39 3.65 -0.87
N ASN A 291 -13.39 3.34 -0.03
CA ASN A 291 -13.90 1.97 0.06
C ASN A 291 -14.69 1.62 -1.20
N TRP A 292 -15.62 2.48 -1.64
CA TRP A 292 -16.37 2.24 -2.87
C TRP A 292 -15.44 2.01 -4.07
N LEU A 293 -14.42 2.85 -4.25
CA LEU A 293 -13.48 2.71 -5.37
C LEU A 293 -12.71 1.39 -5.31
N LEU A 294 -12.22 0.98 -4.14
CA LEU A 294 -11.47 -0.28 -4.03
C LEU A 294 -12.35 -1.53 -4.14
N ASP A 295 -13.62 -1.43 -3.77
CA ASP A 295 -14.60 -2.52 -3.85
C ASP A 295 -15.17 -2.69 -5.27
N ASN A 296 -15.39 -1.59 -6.00
CA ASN A 296 -16.16 -1.61 -7.25
C ASN A 296 -15.33 -1.37 -8.51
N LEU A 297 -14.29 -0.52 -8.45
CA LEU A 297 -13.55 -0.13 -9.65
C LEU A 297 -12.60 -1.24 -10.12
N GLN A 298 -12.72 -1.65 -11.38
CA GLN A 298 -11.91 -2.68 -12.02
C GLN A 298 -11.25 -2.18 -13.32
N ALA A 299 -10.29 -2.95 -13.82
CA ALA A 299 -9.72 -2.70 -15.15
C ALA A 299 -10.81 -2.89 -16.23
N GLY A 300 -10.85 -1.97 -17.19
CA GLY A 300 -11.90 -1.89 -18.21
C GLY A 300 -13.00 -0.86 -17.90
N ASP A 301 -13.20 -0.53 -16.62
CA ASP A 301 -14.20 0.46 -16.21
C ASP A 301 -13.84 1.87 -16.68
N CYS A 302 -14.76 2.80 -16.48
CA CYS A 302 -14.53 4.22 -16.70
C CYS A 302 -14.87 5.01 -15.43
N ILE A 303 -14.10 6.06 -15.18
CA ILE A 303 -14.37 7.02 -14.11
C ILE A 303 -14.26 8.43 -14.66
N GLU A 304 -15.09 9.33 -14.14
CA GLU A 304 -15.05 10.75 -14.48
C GLU A 304 -13.99 11.45 -13.63
N ALA A 305 -13.11 12.23 -14.27
CA ALA A 305 -12.07 12.99 -13.61
C ALA A 305 -11.96 14.42 -14.17
N LEU A 306 -11.62 15.37 -13.30
CA LEU A 306 -11.14 16.68 -13.74
C LEU A 306 -9.67 16.58 -14.18
N PRO A 307 -9.18 17.54 -15.01
CA PRO A 307 -7.76 17.69 -15.29
C PRO A 307 -6.87 17.71 -14.04
N PRO A 308 -5.58 17.36 -14.16
CA PRO A 308 -4.61 17.43 -13.08
C PRO A 308 -4.56 18.82 -12.46
N ALA A 309 -4.48 18.86 -11.14
CA ALA A 309 -4.35 20.09 -10.37
C ALA A 309 -3.42 19.89 -9.18
N GLY A 310 -3.03 20.99 -8.53
CA GLY A 310 -2.14 20.97 -7.38
C GLY A 310 -0.84 21.72 -7.65
N VAL A 311 -0.27 22.25 -6.56
CA VAL A 311 0.95 23.07 -6.55
C VAL A 311 2.09 22.40 -5.80
N PHE A 312 1.89 21.17 -5.34
CA PHE A 312 2.90 20.35 -4.67
C PHE A 312 3.86 19.74 -5.69
N VAL A 313 4.54 20.60 -6.44
CA VAL A 313 5.38 20.24 -7.59
C VAL A 313 6.80 20.81 -7.38
N PRO A 314 7.86 20.04 -7.67
CA PRO A 314 9.22 20.58 -7.70
C PRO A 314 9.33 21.70 -8.73
N ARG A 315 10.04 22.77 -8.37
CA ARG A 315 10.32 23.87 -9.31
C ARG A 315 11.31 23.44 -10.39
N ASN A 316 12.28 22.62 -10.00
CA ASN A 316 13.32 22.09 -10.85
C ASN A 316 13.61 20.64 -10.43
N LEU A 317 13.74 19.74 -11.41
CA LEU A 317 14.05 18.33 -11.18
C LEU A 317 15.57 18.07 -11.08
N ASP A 318 16.40 19.05 -11.46
CA ASP A 318 17.85 18.98 -11.32
C ASP A 318 18.35 19.29 -9.89
N ASP A 319 17.50 19.84 -9.04
CA ASP A 319 17.86 20.17 -7.67
C ASP A 319 17.88 18.92 -6.77
N ASP A 320 18.63 18.98 -5.67
CA ASP A 320 18.54 17.98 -4.61
C ASP A 320 17.15 18.03 -3.96
N LEU A 321 16.51 16.87 -3.82
CA LEU A 321 15.16 16.72 -3.26
C LEU A 321 15.16 15.85 -2.01
N LEU A 322 14.48 16.33 -0.98
CA LEU A 322 14.24 15.61 0.26
C LEU A 322 12.74 15.30 0.39
N LEU A 323 12.39 14.03 0.31
CA LEU A 323 11.02 13.54 0.32
C LEU A 323 10.74 12.87 1.67
N LEU A 324 9.75 13.36 2.42
CA LEU A 324 9.32 12.77 3.70
C LEU A 324 7.87 12.31 3.59
N GLY A 325 7.69 10.99 3.46
CA GLY A 325 6.40 10.35 3.28
C GLY A 325 5.96 9.54 4.49
N ALA A 326 4.65 9.46 4.73
CA ALA A 326 4.10 8.46 5.63
C ALA A 326 2.78 7.86 5.12
N GLY A 327 2.67 6.53 5.19
CA GLY A 327 1.50 5.79 4.70
C GLY A 327 1.16 6.14 3.25
N SER A 328 -0.10 6.50 2.96
CA SER A 328 -0.50 6.90 1.60
C SER A 328 0.11 8.21 1.12
N GLY A 329 0.74 9.01 1.99
CA GLY A 329 1.46 10.22 1.60
C GLY A 329 2.66 9.97 0.68
N ILE A 330 3.06 8.71 0.48
CA ILE A 330 4.06 8.32 -0.50
C ILE A 330 3.62 8.57 -1.95
N THR A 331 2.32 8.72 -2.24
CA THR A 331 1.82 8.79 -3.62
C THR A 331 2.38 9.97 -4.42
N PRO A 332 2.22 11.25 -4.01
CA PRO A 332 2.82 12.36 -4.74
C PRO A 332 4.35 12.27 -4.76
N LEU A 333 4.95 11.80 -3.66
CA LEU A 333 6.40 11.66 -3.51
C LEU A 333 6.99 10.61 -4.46
N MET A 334 6.27 9.54 -4.74
CA MET A 334 6.68 8.53 -5.72
C MET A 334 6.70 9.12 -7.14
N ALA A 335 5.70 9.92 -7.52
CA ALA A 335 5.71 10.59 -8.82
C ALA A 335 6.89 11.57 -8.95
N ILE A 336 7.18 12.33 -7.88
CA ILE A 336 8.34 13.24 -7.81
C ILE A 336 9.66 12.47 -7.90
N LEU A 337 9.84 11.43 -7.09
CA LEU A 337 11.03 10.58 -7.09
C LEU A 337 11.31 10.03 -8.49
N GLN A 338 10.29 9.49 -9.16
CA GLN A 338 10.44 8.92 -10.50
C GLN A 338 10.85 9.97 -11.53
N ALA A 339 10.20 11.13 -11.52
CA ALA A 339 10.51 12.22 -12.44
C ALA A 339 11.94 12.73 -12.20
N ALA A 340 12.33 13.01 -10.95
CA ALA A 340 13.65 13.50 -10.63
C ALA A 340 14.79 12.51 -10.99
N LEU A 341 14.57 11.20 -10.79
CA LEU A 341 15.57 10.19 -11.15
C LEU A 341 15.68 9.94 -12.65
N VAL A 342 14.59 10.06 -13.41
CA VAL A 342 14.59 9.80 -14.86
C VAL A 342 14.97 11.04 -15.66
N GLU A 343 14.49 12.21 -15.26
CA GLU A 343 14.52 13.44 -16.08
C GLU A 343 15.48 14.50 -15.51
N GLY A 344 15.82 14.43 -14.22
CA GLY A 344 16.73 15.36 -13.57
C GLY A 344 18.09 14.75 -13.19
N SER A 345 18.93 15.57 -12.57
CA SER A 345 20.32 15.23 -12.20
C SER A 345 20.64 15.25 -10.69
N GLY A 346 19.81 15.90 -9.86
CA GLY A 346 20.04 16.06 -8.41
C GLY A 346 19.95 14.76 -7.59
N GLN A 347 20.33 14.82 -6.31
CA GLN A 347 20.19 13.72 -5.36
C GLN A 347 18.76 13.64 -4.83
N VAL A 348 18.20 12.43 -4.79
CA VAL A 348 16.85 12.17 -4.25
C VAL A 348 16.98 11.40 -2.95
N ARG A 349 16.44 11.95 -1.86
CA ARG A 349 16.50 11.34 -0.54
C ARG A 349 15.09 11.13 -0.04
N LEU A 350 14.71 9.89 0.23
CA LEU A 350 13.36 9.52 0.66
C LEU A 350 13.39 8.93 2.07
N PHE A 351 12.78 9.63 3.02
CA PHE A 351 12.37 9.08 4.30
C PHE A 351 10.92 8.63 4.19
N TYR A 352 10.64 7.34 4.40
CA TYR A 352 9.29 6.79 4.31
C TYR A 352 8.91 6.00 5.56
N ALA A 353 7.93 6.52 6.30
CA ALA A 353 7.35 5.87 7.46
C ALA A 353 6.09 5.06 7.12
N SER A 354 5.99 3.86 7.68
CA SER A 354 4.77 3.06 7.62
C SER A 354 4.59 2.24 8.89
N ARG A 355 3.36 1.76 9.12
CA ARG A 355 3.01 0.99 10.33
C ARG A 355 3.88 -0.27 10.47
N ASP A 356 4.03 -1.00 9.37
CA ASP A 356 4.79 -2.25 9.27
C ASP A 356 5.18 -2.50 7.80
N ALA A 357 6.05 -3.49 7.59
CA ALA A 357 6.54 -3.83 6.25
C ALA A 357 5.42 -4.22 5.27
N ALA A 358 4.35 -4.85 5.75
CA ALA A 358 3.20 -5.23 4.93
C ALA A 358 2.34 -4.04 4.50
N SER A 359 2.47 -2.91 5.20
CA SER A 359 1.80 -1.64 4.92
C SER A 359 2.64 -0.70 4.06
N LEU A 360 3.83 -1.09 3.60
CA LEU A 360 4.67 -0.29 2.70
C LEU A 360 4.07 -0.33 1.28
N ILE A 361 3.32 0.72 0.95
CA ILE A 361 2.87 0.96 -0.43
C ILE A 361 4.11 1.15 -1.32
N PHE A 362 4.14 0.48 -2.47
CA PHE A 362 5.25 0.45 -3.44
C PHE A 362 6.56 -0.19 -2.95
N ALA A 363 6.53 -1.12 -2.00
CA ALA A 363 7.75 -1.74 -1.46
C ALA A 363 8.66 -2.34 -2.54
N GLU A 364 8.10 -3.10 -3.48
CA GLU A 364 8.86 -3.72 -4.58
C GLU A 364 9.42 -2.66 -5.54
N GLU A 365 8.59 -1.69 -5.94
CA GLU A 365 8.99 -0.61 -6.84
C GLU A 365 10.08 0.29 -6.22
N LEU A 366 10.00 0.61 -4.93
CA LEU A 366 11.05 1.35 -4.22
C LEU A 366 12.39 0.59 -4.20
N ALA A 367 12.36 -0.74 -4.02
CA ALA A 367 13.56 -1.57 -4.10
C ALA A 367 14.16 -1.56 -5.51
N GLU A 368 13.33 -1.61 -6.55
CA GLU A 368 13.75 -1.51 -7.95
C GLU A 368 14.39 -0.15 -8.26
N TRP A 369 13.77 0.96 -7.84
CA TRP A 369 14.34 2.30 -8.03
C TRP A 369 15.65 2.48 -7.27
N SER A 370 15.75 1.98 -6.04
CA SER A 370 16.99 2.04 -5.25
C SER A 370 18.11 1.22 -5.88
N ALA A 371 17.81 0.03 -6.43
CA ALA A 371 18.78 -0.78 -7.15
C ALA A 371 19.20 -0.17 -8.50
N ARG A 372 18.30 0.55 -9.17
CA ARG A 372 18.56 1.19 -10.46
C ARG A 372 19.36 2.49 -10.33
N TYR A 373 19.20 3.23 -9.23
CA TYR A 373 19.85 4.52 -8.99
C TYR A 373 20.60 4.55 -7.64
N PRO A 374 21.54 3.63 -7.37
CA PRO A 374 22.17 3.50 -6.05
C PRO A 374 22.99 4.74 -5.63
N GLU A 375 23.54 5.48 -6.61
CA GLU A 375 24.35 6.68 -6.38
C GLU A 375 23.52 7.98 -6.26
N ARG A 376 22.21 7.92 -6.60
CA ARG A 376 21.32 9.08 -6.64
C ARG A 376 20.12 8.99 -5.70
N LEU A 377 19.70 7.77 -5.34
CA LEU A 377 18.56 7.54 -4.45
C LEU A 377 19.03 7.02 -3.09
N GLN A 378 18.88 7.84 -2.06
CA GLN A 378 19.03 7.40 -0.68
C GLN A 378 17.65 7.11 -0.06
N LEU A 379 17.42 5.87 0.36
CA LEU A 379 16.16 5.43 0.92
C LEU A 379 16.30 5.08 2.40
N ARG A 380 15.46 5.67 3.25
CA ARG A 380 15.36 5.35 4.68
C ARG A 380 13.93 4.97 5.02
N ILE A 381 13.71 3.70 5.33
CA ILE A 381 12.42 3.17 5.77
C ILE A 381 12.32 3.22 7.29
N TRP A 382 11.20 3.74 7.78
CA TRP A 382 10.84 3.73 9.20
C TRP A 382 9.59 2.87 9.40
N LEU A 383 9.65 1.92 10.34
CA LEU A 383 8.54 1.02 10.63
C LEU A 383 8.09 1.23 12.08
N ASP A 384 6.85 1.70 12.25
CA ASP A 384 6.30 2.02 13.58
C ASP A 384 6.28 0.78 14.49
N ALA A 385 5.99 -0.40 13.93
CA ALA A 385 5.98 -1.66 14.67
C ALA A 385 7.37 -2.06 15.23
N GLU A 386 8.45 -1.48 14.71
CA GLU A 386 9.83 -1.76 15.14
C GLU A 386 10.42 -0.63 15.99
N GLN A 387 10.06 0.62 15.68
CA GLN A 387 10.72 1.82 16.21
C GLN A 387 9.76 2.79 16.92
N GLY A 388 8.45 2.50 16.94
CA GLY A 388 7.41 3.44 17.37
C GLY A 388 7.12 4.51 16.31
N VAL A 389 6.09 5.33 16.54
CA VAL A 389 5.76 6.45 15.65
C VAL A 389 6.92 7.47 15.70
N PRO A 390 7.45 7.92 14.55
CA PRO A 390 8.64 8.78 14.53
C PRO A 390 8.35 10.17 15.11
N SER A 391 9.12 10.58 16.11
CA SER A 391 9.13 11.95 16.64
C SER A 391 10.04 12.87 15.80
N GLY A 392 9.90 14.18 15.96
CA GLY A 392 10.77 15.16 15.28
C GLY A 392 12.26 14.89 15.50
N PRO A 393 12.74 14.75 16.76
CA PRO A 393 14.15 14.44 17.02
C PRO A 393 14.61 13.10 16.41
N ALA A 394 13.73 12.09 16.37
CA ALA A 394 14.05 10.80 15.76
C ALA A 394 14.19 10.91 14.24
N ILE A 395 13.31 11.69 13.58
CA ILE A 395 13.42 12.00 12.15
C ILE A 395 14.71 12.78 11.90
N ALA A 396 14.99 13.84 12.67
CA ALA A 396 16.18 14.68 12.53
C ALA A 396 17.46 13.85 12.65
N ALA A 397 17.57 13.01 13.70
CA ALA A 397 18.70 12.11 13.88
C ALA A 397 18.84 11.11 12.71
N LYS A 398 17.70 10.62 12.20
CA LYS A 398 17.67 9.67 11.08
C LYS A 398 17.96 10.33 9.73
N ILE A 399 18.02 11.65 9.61
CA ILE A 399 18.33 12.37 8.35
C ILE A 399 19.47 13.38 8.50
N ALA A 400 20.19 13.37 9.62
CA ALA A 400 21.17 14.41 9.98
C ALA A 400 22.34 14.56 8.98
N ASP A 401 22.68 13.51 8.25
CA ASP A 401 23.73 13.49 7.22
C ASP A 401 23.22 13.87 5.82
N TRP A 402 21.93 14.22 5.67
CA TRP A 402 21.37 14.68 4.42
C TRP A 402 21.52 16.20 4.28
N SER A 403 21.97 16.65 3.11
CA SER A 403 22.17 18.08 2.83
C SER A 403 20.83 18.83 2.70
N ALA A 404 20.88 20.14 2.96
CA ALA A 404 19.74 21.03 2.78
C ALA A 404 19.26 21.02 1.32
N ALA A 405 18.04 20.51 1.12
CA ALA A 405 17.38 20.26 -0.15
C ALA A 405 15.97 20.87 -0.11
N ASP A 406 15.31 20.98 -1.26
CA ASP A 406 13.88 21.31 -1.27
C ASP A 406 13.11 20.12 -0.72
N ALA A 407 12.34 20.36 0.35
CA ALA A 407 11.72 19.33 1.14
C ALA A 407 10.22 19.21 0.82
N PHE A 408 9.78 18.00 0.49
CA PHE A 408 8.40 17.69 0.19
C PHE A 408 7.87 16.69 1.21
N ILE A 409 6.87 17.11 1.99
CA ILE A 409 6.32 16.33 3.09
C ILE A 409 4.85 16.00 2.81
N CYS A 410 4.50 14.73 2.91
CA CYS A 410 3.10 14.30 2.82
C CYS A 410 2.85 13.07 3.70
N GLY A 411 1.78 13.12 4.50
CA GLY A 411 1.40 12.03 5.40
C GLY A 411 0.31 12.41 6.38
N PRO A 412 0.06 11.60 7.42
CA PRO A 412 -0.81 11.98 8.53
C PRO A 412 -0.29 13.23 9.26
N GLN A 413 -1.21 14.02 9.81
CA GLN A 413 -0.89 15.29 10.49
C GLN A 413 0.24 15.18 11.54
N PRO A 414 0.21 14.20 12.48
CA PRO A 414 1.28 14.09 13.48
C PRO A 414 2.66 13.85 12.87
N PHE A 415 2.72 13.11 11.76
CA PHE A 415 3.97 12.87 11.04
C PHE A 415 4.46 14.15 10.35
N MET A 416 3.56 14.88 9.68
CA MET A 416 3.95 16.12 8.99
C MET A 416 4.46 17.18 9.97
N ASP A 417 3.86 17.28 11.15
CA ASP A 417 4.30 18.20 12.21
C ASP A 417 5.68 17.79 12.74
N ALA A 418 5.89 16.51 13.02
CA ALA A 418 7.19 15.97 13.44
C ALA A 418 8.29 16.17 12.37
N ALA A 419 7.98 15.90 11.11
CA ALA A 419 8.90 16.09 9.99
C ALA A 419 9.26 17.58 9.79
N SER A 420 8.28 18.48 9.88
CA SER A 420 8.52 19.92 9.77
C SER A 420 9.40 20.44 10.92
N ALA A 421 9.14 19.98 12.15
CA ALA A 421 9.97 20.31 13.30
C ALA A 421 11.42 19.81 13.13
N ALA A 422 11.60 18.57 12.66
CA ALA A 422 12.91 17.99 12.39
C ALA A 422 13.72 18.80 11.37
N LEU A 423 13.07 19.26 10.29
CA LEU A 423 13.74 20.10 9.28
C LEU A 423 14.11 21.48 9.84
N GLY A 424 13.25 22.07 10.69
CA GLY A 424 13.56 23.31 11.39
C GLY A 424 14.77 23.17 12.33
N GLU A 425 14.87 22.07 13.08
CA GLU A 425 16.02 21.75 13.93
C GLU A 425 17.33 21.59 13.11
N LEU A 426 17.22 21.06 11.90
CA LEU A 426 18.34 20.92 10.95
C LEU A 426 18.65 22.21 10.17
N GLY A 427 17.94 23.31 10.44
CA GLY A 427 18.19 24.61 9.82
C GLY A 427 17.71 24.74 8.38
N VAL A 428 16.77 23.88 7.92
CA VAL A 428 16.16 24.02 6.60
C VAL A 428 15.23 25.24 6.61
N ASP A 429 15.43 26.14 5.64
CA ASP A 429 14.57 27.31 5.45
C ASP A 429 13.11 26.89 5.20
N ALA A 430 12.18 27.47 5.95
CA ALA A 430 10.74 27.23 5.81
C ALA A 430 10.23 27.48 4.38
N ALA A 431 10.84 28.39 3.62
CA ALA A 431 10.46 28.65 2.22
C ALA A 431 10.75 27.47 1.28
N ARG A 432 11.63 26.54 1.70
CA ARG A 432 11.99 25.31 0.98
C ARG A 432 11.22 24.08 1.46
N ILE A 433 10.31 24.24 2.43
CA ILE A 433 9.49 23.16 2.98
C ILE A 433 8.09 23.25 2.36
N HIS A 434 7.75 22.24 1.58
CA HIS A 434 6.47 22.08 0.92
C HIS A 434 5.67 20.99 1.61
N LEU A 435 4.41 21.27 1.95
CA LEU A 435 3.51 20.34 2.64
C LEU A 435 2.27 20.05 1.80
N GLU A 436 1.87 18.79 1.69
CA GLU A 436 0.57 18.38 1.14
C GLU A 436 -0.25 17.60 2.17
N ARG A 437 -1.49 18.07 2.42
CA ARG A 437 -2.40 17.50 3.43
C ARG A 437 -3.58 16.81 2.76
N PHE A 438 -3.81 15.54 3.11
CA PHE A 438 -4.96 14.76 2.60
C PHE A 438 -6.21 14.87 3.49
N ALA A 439 -6.05 15.27 4.74
CA ALA A 439 -7.13 15.41 5.72
C ALA A 439 -7.16 16.82 6.29
N ALA A 440 -8.27 17.16 6.97
CA ALA A 440 -8.42 18.41 7.71
C ALA A 440 -7.31 18.57 8.74
N ALA A 441 -6.82 19.80 8.92
CA ALA A 441 -5.91 20.12 10.01
C ALA A 441 -6.63 19.94 11.35
N ALA A 442 -5.88 19.56 12.38
CA ALA A 442 -6.33 19.62 13.76
C ALA A 442 -6.53 21.11 14.17
N PRO A 443 -7.47 21.40 15.09
CA PRO A 443 -7.90 22.75 15.41
C PRO A 443 -6.74 23.67 15.82
N THR A 444 -6.63 24.83 15.17
CA THR A 444 -5.81 25.93 15.67
C THR A 444 -6.73 27.10 15.99
N ALA A 445 -7.40 27.03 17.13
CA ALA A 445 -8.20 28.15 17.60
C ALA A 445 -7.24 29.29 18.03
N ALA A 446 -7.27 30.42 17.34
CA ALA A 446 -6.69 31.64 17.87
C ALA A 446 -7.54 32.09 19.09
N PRO A 447 -6.99 32.18 20.31
CA PRO A 447 -7.77 32.63 21.46
C PRO A 447 -8.10 34.13 21.30
N GLY A 448 -9.39 34.49 21.33
CA GLY A 448 -9.83 35.88 21.52
C GLY A 448 -10.37 36.65 20.30
N GLY A 449 -10.58 36.01 19.14
CA GLY A 449 -11.12 36.66 17.94
C GLY A 449 -12.65 36.82 17.94
N ARG A 450 -13.15 37.91 17.30
CA ARG A 450 -14.57 38.09 16.95
C ARG A 450 -15.06 36.86 16.17
N ARG A 451 -16.19 36.26 16.58
CA ARG A 451 -16.75 35.05 15.95
C ARG A 451 -17.93 35.40 15.06
N SER A 452 -18.14 34.60 14.02
CA SER A 452 -19.31 34.66 13.16
C SER A 452 -20.22 33.47 13.44
N ARG A 453 -21.52 33.72 13.63
CA ARG A 453 -22.54 32.68 13.75
C ARG A 453 -22.86 32.13 12.36
N LEU A 454 -22.49 30.89 12.11
CA LEU A 454 -22.72 30.19 10.85
C LEU A 454 -23.91 29.23 10.99
N ARG A 455 -24.95 29.46 10.18
CA ARG A 455 -26.05 28.52 9.93
C ARG A 455 -25.74 27.69 8.68
N VAL A 456 -25.70 26.37 8.81
CA VAL A 456 -25.41 25.45 7.70
C VAL A 456 -26.65 24.61 7.42
N ALA A 457 -27.15 24.64 6.18
CA ALA A 457 -28.06 23.64 5.66
C ALA A 457 -27.24 22.56 4.92
N LEU A 458 -27.14 21.37 5.50
CA LEU A 458 -26.39 20.23 4.95
C LEU A 458 -27.27 18.99 4.99
N ASP A 459 -27.45 18.32 3.85
CA ASP A 459 -28.28 17.11 3.70
C ASP A 459 -29.70 17.27 4.30
N GLY A 460 -30.31 18.45 4.10
CA GLY A 460 -31.64 18.79 4.61
C GLY A 460 -31.71 19.06 6.13
N ARG A 461 -30.58 19.01 6.84
CA ARG A 461 -30.48 19.32 8.27
C ARG A 461 -29.88 20.71 8.46
N ARG A 462 -30.34 21.41 9.50
CA ARG A 462 -29.80 22.71 9.89
C ARG A 462 -28.88 22.56 11.09
N HIS A 463 -27.70 23.16 10.99
CA HIS A 463 -26.70 23.19 12.03
C HIS A 463 -26.32 24.65 12.30
N GLU A 464 -25.96 24.95 13.54
CA GLU A 464 -25.48 26.27 13.93
C GLU A 464 -24.15 26.09 14.65
N LEU A 465 -23.13 26.83 14.20
CA LEU A 465 -21.80 26.81 14.80
C LEU A 465 -21.16 28.20 14.78
N ASP A 466 -20.22 28.42 15.68
CA ASP A 466 -19.43 29.65 15.71
C ASP A 466 -18.11 29.44 14.95
N VAL A 467 -17.85 30.30 13.98
CA VAL A 467 -16.61 30.32 13.21
C VAL A 467 -15.71 31.46 13.71
N PRO A 468 -14.53 31.16 14.29
CA PRO A 468 -13.53 32.18 14.61
C PRO A 468 -13.08 32.97 13.38
N ARG A 469 -12.78 34.26 13.56
CA ARG A 469 -12.16 35.06 12.49
C ARG A 469 -10.82 34.45 12.06
N GLY A 470 -10.62 34.32 10.75
CA GLY A 470 -9.42 33.72 10.17
C GLY A 470 -9.49 32.20 10.03
N GLU A 471 -10.60 31.58 10.40
CA GLU A 471 -10.86 30.16 10.11
C GLU A 471 -11.73 30.04 8.86
N VAL A 472 -11.46 29.02 8.03
CA VAL A 472 -12.27 28.75 6.83
C VAL A 472 -13.50 27.92 7.20
N LEU A 473 -14.62 28.14 6.50
CA LEU A 473 -15.91 27.52 6.83
C LEU A 473 -15.82 25.99 6.89
N LEU A 474 -15.09 25.37 5.96
CA LEU A 474 -14.95 23.90 5.91
C LEU A 474 -14.36 23.34 7.21
N GLU A 475 -13.29 23.96 7.72
CA GLU A 475 -12.62 23.49 8.93
C GLU A 475 -13.53 23.61 10.14
N ALA A 476 -14.22 24.74 10.29
CA ALA A 476 -15.16 24.94 11.39
C ALA A 476 -16.32 23.94 11.36
N MET A 477 -16.86 23.63 10.17
CA MET A 477 -17.90 22.60 10.01
C MET A 477 -17.40 21.21 10.40
N GLU A 478 -16.20 20.83 9.96
CA GLU A 478 -15.60 19.54 10.30
C GLU A 478 -15.27 19.42 11.79
N GLN A 479 -14.83 20.51 12.43
CA GLN A 479 -14.64 20.57 13.89
C GLN A 479 -15.94 20.38 14.66
N ALA A 480 -17.06 20.87 14.13
CA ALA A 480 -18.39 20.64 14.68
C ALA A 480 -18.92 19.21 14.40
N GLY A 481 -18.11 18.33 13.80
CA GLY A 481 -18.47 16.96 13.47
C GLY A 481 -19.32 16.82 12.19
N LEU A 482 -19.49 17.90 11.43
CA LEU A 482 -20.15 17.84 10.13
C LEU A 482 -19.21 17.25 9.08
N GLN A 483 -19.78 16.67 8.03
CA GLN A 483 -19.01 16.14 6.90
C GLN A 483 -19.46 16.78 5.58
N PRO A 484 -19.32 18.11 5.44
CA PRO A 484 -19.61 18.76 4.17
C PRO A 484 -18.75 18.17 3.04
N PRO A 485 -19.25 18.16 1.79
CA PRO A 485 -18.47 17.76 0.63
C PRO A 485 -17.14 18.52 0.56
N SER A 486 -16.04 17.80 0.38
CA SER A 486 -14.70 18.39 0.25
C SER A 486 -13.73 17.42 -0.46
N ALA A 487 -12.70 17.97 -1.11
CA ALA A 487 -11.65 17.18 -1.77
C ALA A 487 -10.27 17.85 -1.70
N CYS A 488 -9.96 18.85 -2.55
CA CYS A 488 -8.58 19.38 -2.67
C CYS A 488 -8.13 20.29 -1.52
N ARG A 489 -9.08 20.94 -0.83
CA ARG A 489 -8.83 21.99 0.18
C ARG A 489 -7.96 23.18 -0.25
N SER A 490 -7.62 23.32 -1.54
CA SER A 490 -6.77 24.39 -2.09
C SER A 490 -7.48 25.35 -3.05
N GLY A 491 -8.80 25.20 -3.20
CA GLY A 491 -9.61 26.08 -4.05
C GLY A 491 -9.63 25.73 -5.53
N VAL A 492 -9.21 24.52 -5.92
CA VAL A 492 -9.02 24.13 -7.33
C VAL A 492 -10.01 23.07 -7.85
N CYS A 493 -10.73 22.36 -6.97
CA CYS A 493 -11.57 21.21 -7.37
C CYS A 493 -13.08 21.43 -7.28
N ALA A 494 -13.54 22.55 -6.70
CA ALA A 494 -14.95 22.85 -6.41
C ALA A 494 -15.74 21.85 -5.54
N ALA A 495 -15.13 20.77 -5.02
CA ALA A 495 -15.82 19.80 -4.17
C ALA A 495 -16.39 20.42 -2.88
N CYS A 496 -15.80 21.51 -2.39
CA CYS A 496 -16.24 22.24 -1.22
C CYS A 496 -17.23 23.38 -1.53
N LYS A 497 -17.78 23.41 -2.75
CA LYS A 497 -18.69 24.46 -3.21
C LYS A 497 -19.98 24.44 -2.38
N CYS A 498 -20.36 25.60 -1.87
CA CYS A 498 -21.58 25.87 -1.13
C CYS A 498 -22.14 27.22 -1.59
N ARG A 499 -23.41 27.49 -1.32
CA ARG A 499 -24.01 28.80 -1.62
C ARG A 499 -24.21 29.60 -0.34
N VAL A 500 -23.68 30.81 -0.33
CA VAL A 500 -23.94 31.82 0.70
C VAL A 500 -25.31 32.44 0.42
N VAL A 501 -26.26 32.21 1.32
CA VAL A 501 -27.64 32.72 1.21
C VAL A 501 -27.89 33.94 2.09
N GLU A 502 -27.08 34.11 3.14
CA GLU A 502 -27.10 35.29 4.02
C GLU A 502 -25.68 35.60 4.45
N GLY A 503 -25.32 36.89 4.52
CA GLY A 503 -23.99 37.34 4.91
C GLY A 503 -22.98 37.36 3.76
N SER A 504 -21.69 37.44 4.08
CA SER A 504 -20.62 37.48 3.08
C SER A 504 -19.37 36.77 3.55
N VAL A 505 -18.59 36.30 2.56
CA VAL A 505 -17.32 35.60 2.77
C VAL A 505 -16.23 36.22 1.91
N SER A 506 -14.97 36.04 2.31
CA SER A 506 -13.83 36.22 1.41
C SER A 506 -13.16 34.87 1.17
N MET A 507 -12.81 34.56 -0.08
CA MET A 507 -12.05 33.35 -0.38
C MET A 507 -10.55 33.64 -0.44
N ARG A 508 -9.74 32.84 0.29
CA ARG A 508 -8.27 32.90 0.23
C ARG A 508 -7.73 32.61 -1.17
N SER A 509 -8.34 31.64 -1.85
CA SER A 509 -8.01 31.24 -3.21
C SER A 509 -9.29 30.80 -3.93
N ASN A 510 -9.40 31.14 -5.21
CA ASN A 510 -10.44 30.64 -6.09
C ASN A 510 -9.87 30.46 -7.50
N GLN A 511 -9.70 29.20 -7.93
CA GLN A 511 -9.23 28.88 -9.27
C GLN A 511 -10.28 28.17 -10.13
N VAL A 512 -11.47 27.92 -9.58
CA VAL A 512 -12.45 27.01 -10.18
C VAL A 512 -13.85 27.63 -10.31
N LEU A 513 -14.23 28.58 -9.45
CA LEU A 513 -15.49 29.31 -9.60
C LEU A 513 -15.28 30.52 -10.50
N SER A 514 -16.14 30.68 -11.49
CA SER A 514 -16.23 31.88 -12.32
C SER A 514 -16.74 33.09 -11.52
N GLU A 515 -16.48 34.30 -12.01
CA GLU A 515 -16.99 35.52 -11.36
C GLU A 515 -18.51 35.56 -11.26
N SER A 516 -19.23 35.01 -12.26
CA SER A 516 -20.69 34.95 -12.23
C SER A 516 -21.18 34.02 -11.12
N GLU A 517 -20.54 32.87 -10.92
CA GLU A 517 -20.87 31.97 -9.81
C GLU A 517 -20.62 32.65 -8.46
N VAL A 518 -19.49 33.34 -8.30
CA VAL A 518 -19.20 34.09 -7.07
C VAL A 518 -20.25 35.18 -6.83
N ARG A 519 -20.63 35.94 -7.87
CA ARG A 519 -21.71 36.94 -7.79
C ARG A 519 -23.08 36.34 -7.44
N GLN A 520 -23.33 35.08 -7.81
CA GLN A 520 -24.56 34.34 -7.45
C GLN A 520 -24.53 33.76 -6.03
N GLY A 521 -23.48 34.04 -5.26
CA GLY A 521 -23.32 33.60 -3.88
C GLY A 521 -22.59 32.26 -3.73
N TRP A 522 -22.05 31.68 -4.81
CA TRP A 522 -21.26 30.45 -4.67
C TRP A 522 -19.89 30.75 -4.06
N ALA A 523 -19.49 29.90 -3.10
CA ALA A 523 -18.21 29.99 -2.43
C ALA A 523 -17.59 28.60 -2.23
N LEU A 524 -16.26 28.56 -2.15
CA LEU A 524 -15.50 27.37 -1.79
C LEU A 524 -15.32 27.36 -0.28
N ALA A 525 -16.09 26.54 0.46
CA ALA A 525 -16.03 26.50 1.91
C ALA A 525 -14.62 26.25 2.47
N CYS A 526 -13.79 25.51 1.71
CA CYS A 526 -12.40 25.24 2.04
C CYS A 526 -11.45 26.43 1.90
N GLN A 527 -11.92 27.54 1.34
CA GLN A 527 -11.16 28.77 1.15
C GLN A 527 -11.90 29.99 1.72
N ALA A 528 -13.20 29.85 2.01
CA ALA A 528 -14.07 30.93 2.45
C ALA A 528 -13.88 31.21 3.94
N GLU A 529 -13.60 32.46 4.28
CA GLU A 529 -13.63 33.01 5.64
C GLU A 529 -14.85 33.92 5.80
N PRO A 530 -15.53 33.91 6.95
CA PRO A 530 -16.68 34.77 7.18
C PRO A 530 -16.26 36.24 7.29
N ARG A 531 -17.06 37.14 6.71
CA ARG A 531 -16.90 38.61 6.80
C ARG A 531 -18.01 39.30 7.58
N SER A 532 -19.17 38.65 7.70
CA SER A 532 -20.33 39.12 8.46
C SER A 532 -20.42 38.42 9.83
N ALA A 533 -21.10 39.06 10.80
CA ALA A 533 -21.36 38.46 12.11
C ALA A 533 -22.33 37.27 12.04
N GLU A 534 -23.28 37.32 11.12
CA GLU A 534 -24.23 36.27 10.80
C GLU A 534 -23.95 35.79 9.37
N LEU A 535 -23.92 34.48 9.17
CA LEU A 535 -23.66 33.86 7.87
C LEU A 535 -24.54 32.62 7.72
N GLN A 536 -25.15 32.43 6.56
CA GLN A 536 -25.88 31.20 6.24
C GLN A 536 -25.38 30.62 4.92
N VAL A 537 -25.08 29.32 4.93
CA VAL A 537 -24.68 28.56 3.74
C VAL A 537 -25.54 27.33 3.53
N GLU A 538 -25.75 26.96 2.27
CA GLU A 538 -26.47 25.76 1.84
C GLU A 538 -25.61 24.88 0.93
N TYR A 539 -25.79 23.56 1.07
CA TYR A 539 -25.13 22.49 0.32
C TYR A 539 -26.10 21.69 -0.53
#